data_AF-A0A957DKZ5-F1
#
_entry.id   AF-A0A957DKZ5-F1
#
_cell.length_a   1.000
_cell.length_b   1.000
_cell.length_c   1.000
_cell.angle_alpha   90.00
_cell.angle_beta   90.00
_cell.angle_gamma   90.00
#
_symmetry.space_group_name_H-M   'P 1'
#
loop_
_entity.id
_entity.type
_entity.pdbx_description
1 polymer ?
#
loop_
_entity_poly.entity_id
_entity_poly.type
_entity_poly.pdbx_seq_one_letter_code
_entity_poly.pdbx_strand_id
1 'polypeptide(L)'
;MATRPSRLANCNRSCKDCQSYVSQQFRNFFSTYTKAINKAYNHTGSLFEKPFKRKPVDDERYFTTLITYIHRNPQTHGFVDDFREWAWSSYHALLAEKPTQVQREAVLEWFGNRIALADVHLCDGDEGLIEPLIVDDWF
;
A
#
# COMPACT_ATOMS: atom_id res chain seq x y z
N MET A 1 13.59 13.94 -18.68
CA MET A 1 14.48 12.88 -18.17
C MET A 1 14.57 13.03 -16.65
N ALA A 2 13.67 12.39 -15.91
CA ALA A 2 13.68 12.46 -14.45
C ALA A 2 14.79 11.56 -13.90
N THR A 3 15.74 12.16 -13.18
CA THR A 3 16.87 11.47 -12.54
C THR A 3 16.41 10.73 -11.29
N ARG A 4 16.72 9.43 -11.23
CA ARG A 4 16.45 8.50 -10.13
C ARG A 4 16.84 9.10 -8.75
N PRO A 5 15.98 9.04 -7.72
CA PRO A 5 16.33 9.50 -6.36
C PRO A 5 17.56 8.77 -5.80
N SER A 6 18.51 9.54 -5.27
CA SER A 6 19.87 9.10 -4.85
C SER A 6 19.92 8.04 -3.75
N ARG A 7 18.82 7.73 -3.05
CA ARG A 7 18.75 6.66 -2.04
C ARG A 7 18.60 5.25 -2.63
N LEU A 8 18.32 5.12 -3.93
CA LEU A 8 18.23 3.82 -4.61
C LEU A 8 19.48 3.47 -5.44
N ALA A 9 20.52 4.31 -5.40
CA ALA A 9 21.70 4.17 -6.25
C ALA A 9 22.66 3.03 -5.87
N ASN A 10 22.51 2.41 -4.69
CA ASN A 10 23.45 1.39 -4.18
C ASN A 10 22.76 0.08 -3.76
N CYS A 11 21.94 -0.51 -4.63
CA CYS A 11 21.51 -1.90 -4.44
C CYS A 11 22.20 -2.80 -5.48
N ASN A 12 23.46 -3.16 -5.19
CA ASN A 12 24.18 -4.19 -5.93
C ASN A 12 23.93 -5.60 -5.36
N ARG A 13 22.74 -5.81 -4.76
CA ARG A 13 22.32 -7.10 -4.23
C ARG A 13 21.46 -7.80 -5.28
N SER A 14 21.81 -9.05 -5.57
CA SER A 14 21.07 -9.91 -6.48
C SER A 14 19.58 -9.89 -6.15
N CYS A 15 18.69 -9.92 -7.14
CA CYS A 15 17.23 -9.86 -6.96
C CYS A 15 16.70 -10.89 -5.92
N LYS A 16 17.38 -12.03 -5.75
CA LYS A 16 17.08 -13.03 -4.71
C LYS A 16 17.23 -12.48 -3.27
N ASP A 17 18.16 -11.58 -3.04
CA ASP A 17 18.43 -10.97 -1.73
C ASP A 17 17.36 -9.95 -1.36
N CYS A 18 16.77 -9.25 -2.33
CA CYS A 18 15.71 -8.29 -2.08
C CYS A 18 14.41 -9.00 -1.64
N GLN A 19 14.07 -10.10 -2.30
CA GLN A 19 12.87 -10.88 -1.96
C GLN A 19 12.96 -11.49 -0.57
N SER A 20 14.11 -12.08 -0.23
CA SER A 20 14.34 -12.65 1.10
C SER A 20 14.35 -11.58 2.18
N TYR A 21 14.95 -10.42 1.91
CA TYR A 21 14.95 -9.27 2.81
C TYR A 21 13.53 -8.79 3.13
N VAL A 22 12.71 -8.49 2.11
CA VAL A 22 11.33 -8.03 2.30
C VAL A 22 10.50 -9.09 3.02
N SER A 23 10.63 -10.36 2.64
CA SER A 23 9.93 -11.47 3.30
C SER A 23 10.30 -11.59 4.78
N GLN A 24 11.57 -11.34 5.12
CA GLN A 24 12.02 -11.33 6.51
C GLN A 24 11.47 -10.13 7.28
N GLN A 25 11.34 -8.95 6.66
CA GLN A 25 10.71 -7.79 7.31
C GLN A 25 9.24 -8.07 7.65
N PHE A 26 8.46 -8.61 6.70
CA PHE A 26 7.07 -8.99 6.94
C PHE A 26 6.94 -10.11 7.97
N ARG A 27 7.83 -11.12 7.94
CA ARG A 27 7.86 -12.17 8.96
C ARG A 27 8.06 -11.59 10.36
N ASN A 28 8.99 -10.65 10.51
CA ASN A 28 9.24 -9.98 11.78
C ASN A 28 8.01 -9.20 12.23
N PHE A 29 7.45 -8.37 11.34
CA PHE A 29 6.25 -7.57 11.62
C PHE A 29 5.06 -8.42 12.05
N PHE A 30 4.69 -9.46 11.29
CA PHE A 30 3.55 -10.31 11.62
C PHE A 30 3.77 -11.05 12.95
N SER A 31 5.00 -11.52 13.22
CA SER A 31 5.33 -12.22 14.46
C SER A 31 5.27 -11.29 15.67
N THR A 32 5.86 -10.10 15.60
CA THR A 32 5.86 -9.15 16.71
C THR A 32 4.46 -8.60 16.98
N TYR A 33 3.71 -8.27 15.92
CA TYR A 33 2.33 -7.76 16.06
C TYR A 33 1.39 -8.84 16.64
N THR A 34 1.44 -10.08 16.13
CA THR A 34 0.64 -11.20 16.68
C THR A 34 0.94 -11.41 18.17
N LYS A 35 2.22 -11.40 18.57
CA LYS A 35 2.61 -11.54 19.99
C LYS A 35 2.07 -10.39 20.83
N ALA A 36 2.13 -9.15 20.34
CA ALA A 36 1.63 -7.98 21.06
C ALA A 36 0.12 -8.03 21.27
N ILE A 37 -0.65 -8.36 20.23
CA ILE A 37 -2.12 -8.50 20.31
C ILE A 37 -2.51 -9.67 21.22
N ASN A 38 -1.90 -10.86 21.04
CA ASN A 38 -2.17 -12.01 21.89
C ASN A 38 -1.90 -11.70 23.38
N LYS A 39 -0.82 -10.96 23.67
CA LYS A 39 -0.52 -10.50 25.03
C LYS A 39 -1.54 -9.49 25.55
N ALA A 40 -1.97 -8.52 24.72
CA ALA A 40 -2.90 -7.47 25.12
C ALA A 40 -4.31 -8.01 25.42
N TYR A 41 -4.75 -9.02 24.67
CA TYR A 41 -6.12 -9.57 24.77
C TYR A 41 -6.17 -10.96 25.42
N ASN A 42 -5.03 -11.47 25.95
CA ASN A 42 -4.93 -12.81 26.53
C ASN A 42 -5.39 -13.93 25.57
N HIS A 43 -5.11 -13.77 24.28
CA HIS A 43 -5.41 -14.74 23.23
C HIS A 43 -4.18 -15.61 22.91
N THR A 44 -4.41 -16.72 22.21
CA THR A 44 -3.33 -17.58 21.68
C THR A 44 -3.64 -17.94 20.22
N GLY A 45 -2.61 -18.31 19.46
CA GLY A 45 -2.75 -18.70 18.04
C GLY A 45 -2.27 -17.66 17.04
N SER A 46 -2.55 -17.91 15.76
CA SER A 46 -2.19 -17.03 14.64
C SER A 46 -3.21 -15.92 14.49
N LEU A 47 -2.75 -14.68 14.29
CA LEU A 47 -3.63 -13.55 13.97
C LEU A 47 -3.83 -13.35 12.46
N PHE A 48 -2.79 -13.67 11.66
CA PHE A 48 -2.81 -13.48 10.21
C PHE A 48 -3.01 -14.82 9.49
N GLU A 49 -3.72 -14.77 8.36
CA GLU A 49 -3.76 -15.85 7.38
C GLU A 49 -2.42 -15.96 6.62
N LYS A 50 -2.04 -17.18 6.22
CA LYS A 50 -0.76 -17.46 5.58
C LYS A 50 -0.97 -18.32 4.33
N PRO A 51 -0.18 -18.11 3.25
CA PRO A 51 0.85 -17.08 3.08
C PRO A 51 0.33 -15.75 2.53
N PHE A 52 1.05 -14.65 2.81
CA PHE A 52 0.79 -13.38 2.11
C PHE A 52 1.15 -13.50 0.62
N LYS A 53 0.35 -12.88 -0.24
CA LYS A 53 0.59 -12.82 -1.69
C LYS A 53 1.38 -11.55 -2.03
N ARG A 54 2.14 -11.59 -3.13
CA ARG A 54 2.83 -10.44 -3.71
C ARG A 54 2.71 -10.47 -5.22
N LYS A 55 2.31 -9.34 -5.81
CA LYS A 55 2.25 -9.15 -7.27
C LYS A 55 3.22 -8.03 -7.64
N PRO A 56 4.13 -8.25 -8.61
CA PRO A 56 4.99 -7.17 -9.08
C PRO A 56 4.14 -6.04 -9.67
N VAL A 57 4.63 -4.81 -9.51
CA VAL A 57 4.09 -3.64 -10.20
C VAL A 57 5.08 -3.29 -11.31
N ASP A 58 4.73 -3.66 -12.54
CA ASP A 58 5.55 -3.50 -13.74
C ASP A 58 4.93 -2.56 -14.79
N ASP A 59 3.68 -2.15 -14.58
CA ASP A 59 2.95 -1.22 -15.43
C ASP A 59 2.57 0.07 -14.70
N GLU A 60 2.73 1.21 -15.38
CA GLU A 60 2.50 2.54 -14.81
C GLU A 60 1.00 2.80 -14.54
N ARG A 61 0.13 2.30 -15.42
CA ARG A 61 -1.33 2.42 -15.24
C ARG A 61 -1.79 1.56 -14.07
N TYR A 62 -1.22 0.36 -13.94
CA TYR A 62 -1.45 -0.51 -12.81
C TYR A 62 -0.99 0.14 -11.50
N PHE A 63 0.18 0.79 -11.44
CA PHE A 63 0.61 1.49 -10.22
C PHE A 63 -0.35 2.62 -9.82
N THR A 64 -0.81 3.39 -10.80
CA THR A 64 -1.77 4.49 -10.58
C THR A 64 -3.11 3.97 -10.07
N THR A 65 -3.60 2.90 -10.69
CA THR A 65 -4.84 2.23 -10.30
C THR A 65 -4.71 1.60 -8.91
N LEU A 66 -3.56 0.98 -8.60
CA LEU A 66 -3.28 0.35 -7.32
C LEU A 66 -3.32 1.35 -6.15
N ILE A 67 -2.71 2.54 -6.31
CA ILE A 67 -2.75 3.57 -5.27
C ILE A 67 -4.19 4.03 -5.02
N THR A 68 -4.93 4.26 -6.10
CA THR A 68 -6.32 4.73 -6.04
C THR A 68 -7.22 3.68 -5.38
N TYR A 69 -7.05 2.41 -5.76
CA TYR A 69 -7.72 1.26 -5.15
C TYR A 69 -7.45 1.20 -3.65
N ILE A 70 -6.18 1.19 -3.21
CA ILE A 70 -5.83 1.10 -1.79
C ILE A 70 -6.53 2.19 -0.97
N HIS A 71 -6.60 3.42 -1.47
CA HIS A 71 -7.30 4.50 -0.77
C HIS A 71 -8.82 4.33 -0.77
N ARG A 72 -9.40 3.79 -1.85
CA ARG A 72 -10.84 3.55 -1.99
C ARG A 72 -11.35 2.26 -1.35
N ASN A 73 -10.47 1.31 -1.03
CA ASN A 73 -10.83 0.01 -0.43
C ASN A 73 -11.84 0.08 0.72
N PRO A 74 -11.70 1.01 1.70
CA PRO A 74 -12.68 1.12 2.78
C PRO A 74 -14.10 1.41 2.27
N GLN A 75 -14.22 2.21 1.22
CA GLN A 75 -15.50 2.52 0.60
C GLN A 75 -16.00 1.37 -0.28
N THR A 76 -15.13 0.80 -1.12
CA THR A 76 -15.47 -0.34 -1.99
C THR A 76 -15.99 -1.54 -1.19
N HIS A 77 -15.45 -1.77 0.01
CA HIS A 77 -15.87 -2.86 0.89
C HIS A 77 -16.91 -2.45 1.95
N GLY A 78 -17.51 -1.26 1.84
CA GLY A 78 -18.65 -0.83 2.66
C GLY A 78 -18.33 -0.52 4.13
N PHE A 79 -17.07 -0.23 4.47
CA PHE A 79 -16.70 0.23 5.81
C PHE A 79 -17.07 1.70 6.05
N VAL A 80 -17.06 2.52 4.99
CA VAL A 80 -17.44 3.94 4.99
C VAL A 80 -18.13 4.29 3.68
N ASP A 81 -18.99 5.31 3.69
CA ASP A 81 -19.65 5.79 2.46
C ASP A 81 -18.69 6.60 1.58
N ASP A 82 -17.70 7.25 2.20
CA ASP A 82 -16.68 8.06 1.55
C ASP A 82 -15.30 7.68 2.05
N PHE A 83 -14.43 7.24 1.14
CA PHE A 83 -13.05 6.86 1.47
C PHE A 83 -12.24 7.99 2.12
N ARG A 84 -12.63 9.25 1.89
CA ARG A 84 -12.01 10.44 2.47
C ARG A 84 -12.32 10.59 3.96
N GLU A 85 -13.20 9.79 4.53
CA GLU A 85 -13.44 9.73 5.96
C GLU A 85 -12.56 8.68 6.66
N TRP A 86 -11.87 7.84 5.87
CA TRP A 86 -11.05 6.76 6.41
C TRP A 86 -9.68 7.24 6.89
N ALA A 87 -9.58 7.45 8.20
CA ALA A 87 -8.36 7.92 8.86
C ALA A 87 -7.16 6.96 8.73
N TRP A 88 -7.39 5.67 8.48
CA TRP A 88 -6.36 4.63 8.44
C TRP A 88 -5.82 4.38 7.02
N SER A 89 -5.64 5.45 6.25
CA SER A 89 -4.99 5.41 4.93
C SER A 89 -3.91 6.48 4.80
N SER A 90 -3.02 6.31 3.82
CA SER A 90 -2.04 7.35 3.47
C SER A 90 -2.64 8.55 2.73
N TYR A 91 -3.90 8.50 2.32
CA TYR A 91 -4.53 9.53 1.49
C TYR A 91 -4.40 10.93 2.09
N HIS A 92 -4.79 11.08 3.37
CA HIS A 92 -4.64 12.35 4.09
C HIS A 92 -3.20 12.77 4.27
N ALA A 93 -2.30 11.81 4.52
CA ALA A 93 -0.88 12.10 4.62
C ALA A 93 -0.30 12.58 3.28
N LEU A 94 -0.84 12.15 2.14
CA LEU A 94 -0.42 12.63 0.82
C LEU A 94 -0.99 14.01 0.47
N LEU A 95 -2.16 14.38 1.01
CA LEU A 95 -2.80 15.68 0.79
C LEU A 95 -2.41 16.75 1.82
N ALA A 96 -2.00 16.38 3.02
CA ALA A 96 -1.56 17.34 4.02
C ALA A 96 -0.16 17.90 3.71
N GLU A 97 0.16 19.04 4.31
CA GLU A 97 1.53 19.61 4.32
C GLU A 97 2.33 19.21 5.56
N LYS A 98 1.69 18.56 6.54
CA LYS A 98 2.32 18.12 7.79
C LYS A 98 3.46 17.12 7.52
N PRO A 99 4.50 17.04 8.36
CA PRO A 99 5.52 15.99 8.23
C PRO A 99 4.90 14.58 8.23
N THR A 100 5.45 13.68 7.41
CA THR A 100 4.97 12.29 7.29
C THR A 100 6.14 11.32 7.10
N GLN A 101 5.93 10.06 7.46
CA GLN A 101 6.85 8.96 7.17
C GLN A 101 6.60 8.32 5.80
N VAL A 102 5.50 8.70 5.13
CA VAL A 102 5.19 8.28 3.76
C VAL A 102 6.11 9.00 2.79
N GLN A 103 6.52 8.34 1.70
CA GLN A 103 7.29 8.95 0.61
C GLN A 103 6.38 9.86 -0.24
N ARG A 104 5.87 10.93 0.36
CA ARG A 104 4.89 11.84 -0.26
C ARG A 104 5.41 12.40 -1.57
N GLU A 105 6.64 12.89 -1.57
CA GLU A 105 7.21 13.60 -2.72
C GLU A 105 7.29 12.69 -3.95
N ALA A 106 7.71 11.43 -3.76
CA ALA A 106 7.77 10.45 -4.84
C ALA A 106 6.37 10.14 -5.42
N VAL A 107 5.35 10.04 -4.57
CA VAL A 107 3.97 9.83 -5.02
C VAL A 107 3.44 11.08 -5.70
N LEU A 108 3.63 12.27 -5.14
CA LEU A 108 3.17 13.51 -5.76
C LEU A 108 3.86 13.78 -7.10
N GLU A 109 5.15 13.47 -7.22
CA GLU A 109 5.88 13.54 -8.49
C GLU A 109 5.27 12.59 -9.54
N TRP A 110 4.90 11.37 -9.15
CA TRP A 110 4.23 10.42 -10.03
C TRP A 110 2.91 10.95 -10.59
N PHE A 111 2.06 11.52 -9.73
CA PHE A 111 0.78 12.10 -10.12
C PHE A 111 0.91 13.53 -10.69
N GLY A 112 2.12 14.09 -10.71
CA GLY A 112 2.42 15.45 -11.13
C GLY A 112 2.24 16.50 -10.02
N ASN A 113 1.15 16.43 -9.26
CA ASN A 113 0.95 17.26 -8.06
C ASN A 113 -0.21 16.73 -7.20
N ARG A 114 -0.47 17.44 -6.10
CA ARG A 114 -1.51 17.11 -5.13
C ARG A 114 -2.94 17.23 -5.67
N ILE A 115 -3.19 18.18 -6.57
CA ILE A 115 -4.50 18.37 -7.21
C ILE A 115 -4.76 17.20 -8.16
N ALA A 116 -3.79 16.88 -9.02
CA ALA A 116 -3.87 15.75 -9.93
C ALA A 116 -4.01 14.40 -9.20
N LEU A 117 -3.35 14.23 -8.06
CA LEU A 117 -3.59 13.08 -7.17
C LEU A 117 -5.07 13.03 -6.76
N ALA A 118 -5.63 14.12 -6.25
CA ALA A 118 -7.03 14.18 -5.82
C ALA A 118 -7.99 13.92 -6.98
N ASP A 119 -7.74 14.50 -8.15
CA ASP A 119 -8.57 14.35 -9.35
C ASP A 119 -8.62 12.89 -9.83
N VAL A 120 -7.48 12.19 -9.86
CA VAL A 120 -7.46 10.75 -10.21
C VAL A 120 -8.27 9.92 -9.21
N HIS A 121 -8.35 10.34 -7.94
CA HIS A 121 -9.18 9.68 -6.94
C HIS A 121 -10.67 10.01 -7.05
N LEU A 122 -11.09 10.85 -8.00
CA LEU A 122 -12.49 11.09 -8.34
C LEU A 122 -12.94 10.29 -9.58
N CYS A 123 -12.01 9.92 -10.46
CA CYS A 123 -12.28 9.09 -11.64
C CYS A 123 -12.38 7.60 -11.25
N ASP A 124 -13.31 6.86 -11.84
CA ASP A 124 -13.33 5.41 -11.66
C ASP A 124 -12.07 4.77 -12.25
N GLY A 125 -11.40 3.97 -11.44
CA GLY A 125 -10.19 3.25 -11.84
C GLY A 125 -10.53 2.08 -12.76
N ASP A 126 -9.54 1.59 -13.50
CA ASP A 126 -9.70 0.37 -14.29
C ASP A 126 -9.68 -0.86 -13.35
N GLU A 127 -10.86 -1.26 -12.89
CA GLU A 127 -11.01 -2.39 -11.96
C GLU A 127 -10.44 -3.71 -12.52
N GLY A 128 -10.37 -3.86 -13.85
CA GLY A 128 -9.77 -5.05 -14.48
C GLY A 128 -8.28 -5.21 -14.17
N LEU A 129 -7.55 -4.12 -13.90
CA LEU A 129 -6.12 -4.18 -13.55
C LEU A 129 -5.88 -4.66 -12.11
N ILE A 130 -6.84 -4.42 -11.23
CA ILE A 130 -6.78 -4.75 -9.80
C ILE A 130 -7.56 -6.02 -9.46
N GLU A 131 -8.40 -6.54 -10.36
CA GLU A 131 -9.15 -7.78 -10.19
C GLU A 131 -8.29 -8.93 -9.61
N PRO A 132 -7.04 -9.17 -10.04
CA PRO A 132 -6.21 -10.24 -9.44
C PRO A 132 -5.78 -10.00 -7.99
N LEU A 133 -5.97 -8.79 -7.46
CA LEU A 133 -5.73 -8.41 -6.07
C LEU A 133 -6.99 -8.45 -5.22
N ILE A 134 -8.16 -8.35 -5.85
CA ILE A 134 -9.45 -8.55 -5.21
C ILE A 134 -9.53 -10.06 -5.00
N VAL A 135 -9.27 -10.50 -3.76
CA VAL A 135 -9.40 -11.92 -3.45
C VAL A 135 -10.89 -12.23 -3.49
N ASP A 136 -11.33 -13.05 -4.43
CA ASP A 136 -12.74 -13.42 -4.69
C ASP A 136 -13.46 -14.14 -3.52
N ASP A 137 -12.90 -14.19 -2.31
CA ASP A 137 -13.40 -15.00 -1.19
C ASP A 137 -13.65 -14.16 0.09
N TRP A 138 -14.24 -12.97 -0.03
CA TRP A 138 -14.66 -12.18 1.14
C TRP A 138 -16.17 -12.25 1.44
N PHE A 139 -16.89 -13.22 0.85
CA PHE A 139 -18.25 -13.62 1.25
C PHE A 139 -18.45 -15.14 1.20
#